data_AF-A0A7C4J7A5-F1
#
_entry.id   AF-A0A7C4J7A5-F1
#
_cell.length_a   1.000
_cell.length_b   1.000
_cell.length_c   1.000
_cell.angle_alpha   90.00
_cell.angle_beta   90.00
_cell.angle_gamma   90.00
#
_symmetry.space_group_name_H-M   'P 1'
#
loop_
_entity.id
_entity.type
_entity.pdbx_description
1 polymer ?
#
loop_
_entity_poly.entity_id
_entity_poly.type
_entity_poly.pdbx_seq_one_letter_code
_entity_poly.pdbx_strand_id
1 'polypeptide(L)' 'MEAIKAELFKRGLAAVIAVADAHGELIALLRVDGAPLPSIVIASNKAWT' A
#
# COMPACT_ATOMS: atom_id res chain seq x y z
N MET A 1 -9.26 -2.76 1.63
CA MET A 1 -7.92 -2.85 2.27
C MET A 1 -7.67 -4.23 2.90
N GLU A 2 -8.65 -4.78 3.62
CA GLU A 2 -8.56 -6.11 4.27
C GLU A 2 -8.22 -7.28 3.32
N ALA A 3 -8.87 -7.35 2.15
CA ALA A 3 -8.62 -8.45 1.19
C ALA A 3 -7.16 -8.47 0.68
N ILE A 4 -6.58 -7.29 0.40
CA ILE A 4 -5.19 -7.17 -0.06
C ILE A 4 -4.23 -7.57 1.07
N LYS A 5 -4.50 -7.12 2.30
CA LYS A 5 -3.72 -7.49 3.48
C LYS A 5 -3.77 -9.01 3.73
N ALA A 6 -4.94 -9.63 3.60
CA ALA A 6 -5.11 -11.08 3.76
C ALA A 6 -4.31 -11.86 2.71
N GLU A 7 -4.30 -11.40 1.45
CA GLU A 7 -3.53 -12.04 0.39
C GLU A 7 -2.01 -11.87 0.60
N LEU A 8 -1.55 -10.70 1.05
CA LEU A 8 -0.14 -10.48 1.43
C LEU A 8 0.29 -11.44 2.55
N PHE A 9 -0.56 -11.57 3.58
CA PHE A 9 -0.30 -12.48 4.69
C PHE A 9 -0.23 -13.94 4.22
N LYS A 10 -1.19 -14.38 3.40
CA LYS A 10 -1.21 -15.73 2.81
C LYS A 10 0.07 -16.04 2.01
N ARG A 11 0.66 -15.04 1.37
CA ARG A 11 1.90 -15.16 0.59
C ARG A 11 3.18 -14.93 1.40
N GLY A 12 3.08 -14.56 2.67
CA GLY A 12 4.24 -14.19 3.49
C GLY A 12 4.99 -12.96 2.99
N LEU A 13 4.27 -12.02 2.34
CA LEU A 13 4.85 -10.81 1.78
C LEU A 13 4.55 -9.59 2.66
N ALA A 14 5.49 -8.65 2.71
CA ALA A 14 5.33 -7.36 3.36
C ALA A 14 5.35 -6.23 2.33
N ALA A 15 4.32 -5.38 2.34
CA ALA A 15 4.17 -4.27 1.40
C ALA A 15 3.43 -3.08 2.02
N VAL A 16 3.46 -1.95 1.30
CA VAL A 16 2.58 -0.80 1.56
C VAL A 16 1.46 -0.80 0.53
N ILE A 17 0.24 -0.59 1.00
CA ILE A 17 -0.95 -0.42 0.19
C ILE A 17 -1.34 1.06 0.26
N ALA A 18 -1.44 1.72 -0.88
CA ALA A 18 -1.92 3.09 -1.01
C ALA A 18 -3.14 3.12 -1.93
N VAL A 19 -4.13 3.94 -1.59
CA VAL A 19 -5.33 4.18 -2.40
C VAL A 19 -5.45 5.67 -2.59
N ALA A 20 -5.52 6.11 -3.84
CA ALA A 20 -5.75 7.49 -4.21
C ALA A 20 -7.08 7.65 -4.96
N ASP A 21 -7.59 8.88 -5.00
CA ASP A 21 -8.74 9.22 -5.84
C ASP A 21 -8.31 9.45 -7.31
N ALA A 22 -9.26 9.85 -8.16
CA ALA A 22 -9.00 10.11 -9.57
C ALA A 22 -8.08 11.33 -9.83
N HIS A 23 -7.91 12.20 -8.84
CA HIS A 23 -7.04 13.37 -8.88
C HIS A 23 -5.67 13.11 -8.24
N GLY A 24 -5.44 11.91 -7.71
CA GLY A 24 -4.19 11.53 -7.05
C GLY A 24 -4.13 11.86 -5.55
N GLU A 25 -5.23 12.32 -4.96
CA GLU A 25 -5.27 12.58 -3.52
C GLU A 25 -5.30 11.27 -2.74
N LEU A 26 -4.40 11.13 -1.75
CA LEU A 26 -4.29 9.93 -0.95
C LEU A 26 -5.51 9.77 -0.03
N ILE A 27 -6.33 8.74 -0.29
CA ILE A 27 -7.52 8.41 0.52
C ILE A 27 -7.15 7.48 1.68
N ALA A 28 -6.26 6.51 1.46
CA ALA A 28 -5.90 5.53 2.47
C ALA A 28 -4.47 4.99 2.29
N LEU A 29 -3.84 4.68 3.42
CA LEU A 29 -2.51 4.06 3.46
C LEU A 29 -2.43 3.01 4.56
N LEU A 30 -1.93 1.83 4.21
CA LEU A 30 -1.63 0.75 5.15
C LEU A 30 -0.23 0.22 4.89
N ARG A 31 0.64 0.31 5.91
CA ARG A 31 1.93 -0.37 5.92
C ARG A 31 1.81 -1.67 6.70
N VAL A 32 2.06 -2.79 6.02
CA VAL A 32 2.18 -4.10 6.69
C VAL A 32 3.52 -4.18 7.40
N ASP A 33 3.55 -4.84 8.56
CA ASP A 33 4.78 -5.09 9.31
C ASP A 33 5.85 -5.77 8.44
N GLY A 34 7.10 -5.34 8.61
CA GLY A 34 8.22 -5.77 7.79
C GLY A 34 8.36 -5.06 6.43
N ALA A 35 7.39 -4.24 6.00
CA ALA A 35 7.52 -3.49 4.76
C ALA A 35 8.55 -2.34 4.91
N PRO A 36 9.48 -2.17 3.95
CA PRO A 36 10.49 -1.12 4.00
C PRO A 36 9.86 0.28 4.08
N LEU A 37 10.44 1.17 4.89
CA LEU A 37 9.97 2.57 5.00
C LEU A 37 9.92 3.31 3.66
N PRO A 38 10.88 3.15 2.73
CA PRO A 38 10.81 3.79 1.42
C PRO A 38 9.59 3.38 0.60
N SER A 39 9.05 2.18 0.84
CA SER A 39 7.86 1.69 0.13
C SER A 39 6.62 2.53 0.41
N ILE A 40 6.60 3.36 1.45
CA ILE A 40 5.51 4.31 1.73
C ILE A 40 5.38 5.30 0.58
N VAL A 41 6.47 6.03 0.30
CA VAL A 41 6.50 7.05 -0.76
C VAL A 41 6.31 6.42 -2.14
N ILE A 42 6.94 5.25 -2.37
CA ILE A 42 6.83 4.54 -3.65
C ILE A 42 5.38 4.10 -3.91
N ALA A 43 4.69 3.55 -2.91
CA ALA A 43 3.30 3.12 -3.07
C ALA A 43 2.36 4.30 -3.31
N SER A 44 2.54 5.41 -2.58
CA SER A 44 1.74 6.62 -2.80
C SER A 44 1.93 7.18 -4.21
N ASN A 45 3.16 7.25 -4.70
CA ASN A 45 3.44 7.73 -6.07
C ASN A 45 2.84 6.80 -7.13
N LYS A 46 2.86 5.48 -6.90
CA LYS A 46 2.24 4.48 -7.79
C LYS A 46 0.71 4.51 -7.77
N ALA A 47 0.09 4.99 -6.69
CA ALA A 47 -1.36 5.10 -6.62
C ALA A 47 -1.91 6.22 -7.52
N TRP A 48 -1.05 7.16 -7.91
CA TRP A 48 -1.36 8.29 -8.79
C TRP A 48 -1.04 8.02 -10.27
N THR A 49 0.15 7.48 -10.58
CA THR A 49 0.64 7.28 -11.96
C THR A 49 0.24 5.93 -12.55
#